data_AF-R7LZE2-F1
#
_entry.id   AF-R7LZE2-F1
#
_cell.length_a   1.000
_cell.length_b   1.000
_cell.length_c   1.000
_cell.angle_alpha   90.00
_cell.angle_beta   90.00
_cell.angle_gamma   90.00
#
_symmetry.space_group_name_H-M   'P 1'
#
loop_
_entity.id
_entity.type
_entity.pdbx_description
1 polymer ?
#
loop_
_entity_poly.entity_id
_entity_poly.type
_entity_poly.pdbx_seq_one_letter_code
_entity_poly.pdbx_strand_id
1 'polypeptide(L)' 'MCGIGHAIARKNLEKGRLEGKQEGRQEERESNIIAMLKEKIPMETISRITHYSLDQIQKLGKLHGLL' A
#
# COMPACT_ATOMS: atom_id res chain seq x y z
N MET A 1 -26.00 33.89 -0.28
CA MET A 1 -25.03 33.50 0.77
C MET A 1 -24.26 32.28 0.30
N CYS A 2 -23.17 32.47 -0.45
CA CYS A 2 -22.33 31.36 -0.90
C CYS A 2 -21.33 31.01 0.20
N GLY A 3 -21.85 30.57 1.35
CA GLY A 3 -21.07 30.31 2.55
C GLY A 3 -20.24 29.04 2.41
N ILE A 4 -18.98 29.12 2.87
CA ILE A 4 -18.13 28.14 3.58
C ILE A 4 -18.30 26.63 3.24
N GLY A 5 -19.52 26.09 3.14
CA GLY A 5 -19.82 24.69 2.81
C GLY A 5 -19.25 24.21 1.45
N HIS A 6 -19.24 25.04 0.41
CA HIS A 6 -18.61 24.67 -0.88
C HIS A 6 -17.09 24.49 -0.78
N ALA A 7 -16.42 25.26 0.09
CA ALA A 7 -14.98 25.14 0.31
C ALA A 7 -14.63 23.89 1.14
N ILE A 8 -15.46 23.55 2.12
CA ILE A 8 -15.30 22.35 2.95
C ILE A 8 -15.53 21.08 2.11
N ALA A 9 -16.56 21.04 1.27
CA ALA A 9 -16.84 19.90 0.39
C ALA A 9 -15.68 19.61 -0.58
N ARG A 10 -15.08 20.65 -1.18
CA ARG A 10 -13.91 20.48 -2.06
C ARG A 10 -12.68 19.96 -1.32
N LYS A 11 -12.39 20.46 -0.11
CA LYS A 11 -11.27 19.96 0.70
C LYS A 11 -11.44 18.49 1.11
N ASN A 12 -12.66 18.07 1.46
CA ASN A 12 -12.93 16.69 1.84
C ASN A 12 -12.85 15.72 0.64
N LEU A 13 -13.34 16.12 -0.53
CA LEU A 13 -13.18 15.34 -1.76
C LEU A 13 -11.70 15.17 -2.16
N GLU A 14 -10.91 16.23 -1.99
CA GLU A 14 -9.48 16.18 -2.31
C GLU A 14 -8.70 15.29 -1.33
N LYS A 15 -9.04 15.35 -0.04
CA LYS A 15 -8.51 14.42 0.99
C LYS A 15 -8.88 12.97 0.69
N GLY A 16 -10.17 12.66 0.48
CA GLY A 16 -10.61 11.30 0.19
C GLY A 16 -9.97 10.73 -1.09
N ARG A 17 -9.76 11.56 -2.11
CA ARG A 17 -9.04 11.18 -3.33
C ARG A 17 -7.55 10.93 -3.09
N LEU A 18 -6.91 11.70 -2.21
CA LEU A 18 -5.49 11.52 -1.85
C LEU A 18 -5.28 10.30 -0.95
N GLU A 19 -6.19 10.05 -0.01
CA GLU A 19 -6.19 8.88 0.86
C GLU A 19 -6.41 7.60 0.04
N GLY A 20 -7.46 7.54 -0.78
CA GLY A 20 -7.73 6.37 -1.63
C GLY A 20 -6.63 6.08 -2.66
N LYS A 21 -5.95 7.12 -3.20
CA LYS A 21 -4.78 6.91 -4.07
C LYS A 21 -3.55 6.40 -3.30
N GLN A 22 -3.40 6.74 -2.03
CA GLN A 22 -2.27 6.28 -1.22
C GLN A 22 -2.49 4.86 -0.70
N GLU A 23 -3.73 4.54 -0.29
CA GLU A 23 -4.11 3.18 0.10
C GLU A 23 -3.99 2.22 -1.08
N GLY A 24 -4.58 2.55 -2.23
CA GLY A 24 -4.49 1.67 -3.42
C GLY A 24 -3.05 1.40 -3.87
N ARG A 25 -2.15 2.40 -3.76
CA ARG A 25 -0.73 2.18 -4.08
C ARG A 25 0.02 1.35 -3.05
N GLN A 26 -0.39 1.37 -1.79
CA GLN A 26 0.20 0.52 -0.75
C GLN A 26 -0.31 -0.91 -0.91
N GLU A 27 -1.62 -1.09 -1.09
CA GLU A 27 -2.24 -2.40 -1.32
C GLU A 27 -1.65 -3.10 -2.56
N GLU A 28 -1.43 -2.37 -3.66
CA GLU A 28 -0.83 -2.94 -4.86
C GLU A 28 0.62 -3.39 -4.64
N ARG A 29 1.40 -2.62 -3.85
CA ARG A 29 2.78 -3.01 -3.50
C ARG A 29 2.82 -4.25 -2.60
N GLU A 30 1.96 -4.31 -1.61
CA GLU A 30 1.87 -5.46 -0.69
C GLU A 30 1.39 -6.71 -1.41
N SER A 31 0.36 -6.57 -2.26
CA SER A 31 -0.14 -7.67 -3.10
C SER A 31 0.95 -8.20 -4.03
N ASN A 32 1.75 -7.33 -4.64
CA ASN A 32 2.89 -7.73 -5.47
C ASN A 32 3.96 -8.48 -4.66
N ILE A 33 4.29 -8.02 -3.44
CA ILE A 33 5.23 -8.73 -2.54
C ILE A 33 4.70 -10.13 -2.20
N ILE A 34 3.42 -10.24 -1.88
CA ILE A 34 2.75 -11.52 -1.55
C ILE A 34 2.78 -12.46 -2.76
N ALA A 35 2.53 -11.94 -3.97
CA ALA A 35 2.62 -12.72 -5.19
C ALA A 35 4.04 -13.25 -5.41
N MET A 36 5.06 -12.40 -5.23
CA MET A 36 6.47 -12.83 -5.33
C MET A 36 6.84 -13.90 -4.30
N LEU A 37 6.33 -13.79 -3.06
CA LEU A 37 6.51 -14.81 -2.02
C LEU A 37 5.85 -16.15 -2.41
N LYS A 38 4.64 -16.11 -3.00
CA LYS A 38 3.95 -17.32 -3.51
C LYS A 38 4.71 -17.99 -4.64
N GLU A 39 5.34 -17.20 -5.51
CA GLU A 39 6.24 -17.67 -6.58
C GLU A 39 7.61 -18.15 -6.05
N LYS A 40 7.79 -18.20 -4.72
CA LYS A 40 9.01 -18.63 -4.03
C LYS A 40 10.24 -17.76 -4.37
N ILE A 41 10.03 -16.50 -4.73
CA ILE A 41 11.12 -15.55 -4.91
C ILE A 41 11.78 -15.27 -3.56
N PRO A 42 13.13 -15.30 -3.46
CA PRO A 42 13.83 -15.02 -2.20
C PRO A 42 13.54 -13.62 -1.66
N MET A 43 13.37 -13.49 -0.34
CA MET A 43 13.07 -12.20 0.32
C MET A 43 14.12 -11.10 0.02
N GLU A 44 15.39 -11.46 -0.13
CA GLU A 44 16.44 -10.50 -0.55
C GLU A 44 16.17 -9.91 -1.94
N THR A 45 15.66 -10.72 -2.87
CA THR A 45 15.35 -10.27 -4.23
C THR A 45 14.15 -9.34 -4.21
N ILE A 46 13.10 -9.72 -3.48
CA ILE A 46 11.91 -8.89 -3.29
C ILE A 46 12.31 -7.54 -2.66
N SER A 47 13.14 -7.58 -1.62
CA SER A 47 13.66 -6.36 -0.95
C SER A 47 14.40 -5.43 -1.90
N ARG A 48 15.24 -5.97 -2.80
CA ARG A 48 15.95 -5.16 -3.80
C ARG A 48 15.01 -4.54 -4.83
N ILE A 49 13.93 -5.23 -5.23
CA ILE A 49 12.99 -4.77 -6.26
C ILE A 49 11.99 -3.76 -5.70
N THR A 50 11.44 -4.02 -4.50
CA THR A 50 10.36 -3.21 -3.92
C THR A 50 10.85 -2.15 -2.95
N HIS A 51 12.14 -2.18 -2.58
CA HIS A 51 12.74 -1.38 -1.52
C HIS A 51 12.11 -1.57 -0.14
N TYR A 52 11.40 -2.69 0.08
CA TYR A 52 10.92 -3.08 1.40
C TYR A 52 12.04 -3.72 2.21
N SER A 53 12.02 -3.51 3.53
CA SER A 53 12.93 -4.22 4.41
C SER A 53 12.56 -5.70 4.53
N LEU A 54 13.55 -6.53 4.84
CA LEU A 54 13.32 -7.96 5.09
C LEU A 54 12.29 -8.19 6.20
N ASP A 55 12.31 -7.37 7.26
CA ASP A 55 11.32 -7.40 8.34
C ASP A 55 9.90 -7.15 7.85
N GLN A 56 9.69 -6.16 6.98
CA GLN A 56 8.37 -5.86 6.43
C GLN A 56 7.86 -7.00 5.55
N ILE A 57 8.72 -7.55 4.69
CA ILE A 57 8.39 -8.69 3.83
C ILE A 57 8.08 -9.93 4.69
N GLN A 58 8.84 -10.16 5.76
CA GLN A 58 8.60 -11.27 6.67
C GLN A 58 7.28 -11.13 7.41
N LYS A 59 6.92 -9.92 7.89
CA LYS A 59 5.62 -9.66 8.50
C LYS A 59 4.47 -9.92 7.52
N LEU A 60 4.60 -9.45 6.28
CA LEU A 60 3.62 -9.72 5.22
C LEU A 60 3.49 -11.23 4.97
N GLY A 61 4.60 -11.95 4.82
CA GLY A 61 4.57 -13.40 4.61
C GLY A 61 3.92 -14.15 5.77
N LYS A 62 4.24 -13.79 7.03
CA LYS A 62 3.64 -14.41 8.23
C LYS A 62 2.15 -14.10 8.36
N LEU A 63 1.74 -12.86 8.09
CA LEU A 63 0.34 -12.45 8.11
C LEU A 63 -0.52 -13.27 7.13
N HIS A 64 0.07 -13.67 6.00
CA HIS A 64 -0.58 -14.46 4.96
C HIS A 64 -0.25 -15.96 4.98
N GLY A 65 0.51 -16.45 5.97
CA GLY A 65 0.85 -17.87 6.13
C GLY A 65 1.81 -18.43 5.06
N LEU A 66 2.64 -17.59 4.45
CA LEU A 66 3.61 -17.96 3.40
C LEU A 66 5.03 -18.20 3.94
N LEU A 67 5.29 -17.88 5.22
CA LEU A 67 6.58 -17.96 5.90
C LEU A 67 6.44 -18.47 7.33
#